data_AF-A0A1H6F1X2-F1
#
_entry.id   AF-A0A1H6F1X2-F1
#
_cell.length_a   1.000
_cell.length_b   1.000
_cell.length_c   1.000
_cell.angle_alpha   90.00
_cell.angle_beta   90.00
_cell.angle_gamma   90.00
#
_symmetry.space_group_name_H-M   'P 1'
#
loop_
_entity.id
_entity.type
_entity.pdbx_description
1 polymer ?
#
loop_
_entity_poly.entity_id
_entity_poly.type
_entity_poly.pdbx_seq_one_letter_code
_entity_poly.pdbx_strand_id
1 'polypeptide(L)'
;MKPDVICRWASWNPTIEGCYMLSHSIGSFQRFLGSTAEYVVYADDPEFVAAHLLVEAEVRQLDGSPRSRYLRPEATWRKWAPMPRIDAGRAELRIDSDIFLLAEPVELRRFLARGGPSYLVSSEEFVALWPYGNFGGKLPSRFLPINAGLVGQAPGCDLTPLLDAEFDWWEESIAPDEVKYHDEQGAVAVVMQALAAEGEVTVLDPARYRIVCPLNRPPVRDVTGLVMLHATYPEHPAFWRFLPEIAQMSGITADPAEVGLTVRRHVS
;
A
#
# COMPACT_ATOMS: atom_id res chain seq x y z
N MET A 1 -4.13 23.32 -13.32
CA MET A 1 -4.54 23.27 -11.90
C MET A 1 -3.74 22.14 -11.26
N LYS A 2 -3.13 22.34 -10.08
CA LYS A 2 -2.39 21.26 -9.39
C LYS A 2 -3.41 20.20 -8.92
N PRO A 3 -3.15 18.89 -9.04
CA PRO A 3 -4.06 17.87 -8.53
C PRO A 3 -4.27 17.98 -7.02
N ASP A 4 -5.47 17.68 -6.52
CA ASP A 4 -5.79 17.79 -5.08
C ASP A 4 -5.36 16.55 -4.27
N VAL A 5 -5.02 15.46 -4.96
CA VAL A 5 -4.65 14.17 -4.39
C VAL A 5 -3.25 13.77 -4.86
N ILE A 6 -2.50 13.11 -3.98
CA ILE A 6 -1.26 12.39 -4.30
C ILE A 6 -1.52 10.90 -4.07
N CYS A 7 -1.32 10.08 -5.10
CA CYS A 7 -1.19 8.64 -4.95
C CYS A 7 0.29 8.30 -5.01
N ARG A 8 0.83 7.66 -3.96
CA ARG A 8 2.24 7.33 -3.88
C ARG A 8 2.49 5.85 -3.63
N TRP A 9 3.52 5.36 -4.30
CA TRP A 9 4.10 4.03 -4.11
C TRP A 9 5.57 4.15 -3.73
N ALA A 10 6.08 3.13 -3.07
CA ALA A 10 7.51 2.92 -2.87
C ALA A 10 7.93 1.63 -3.56
N SER A 11 9.05 1.68 -4.28
CA SER A 11 9.67 0.54 -4.95
C SER A 11 11.13 0.48 -4.55
N TRP A 12 11.63 -0.71 -4.21
CA TRP A 12 13.04 -0.91 -3.91
C TRP A 12 13.49 -2.26 -4.44
N ASN A 13 14.76 -2.37 -4.82
CA ASN A 13 15.32 -3.50 -5.55
C ASN A 13 14.41 -3.88 -6.75
N PRO A 14 14.11 -2.95 -7.68
CA PRO A 14 13.10 -3.16 -8.69
C PRO A 14 13.49 -4.32 -9.63
N THR A 15 12.46 -5.04 -10.07
CA THR A 15 12.55 -6.09 -11.08
C THR A 15 11.55 -5.79 -12.19
N ILE A 16 11.73 -6.39 -13.37
CA ILE A 16 10.75 -6.28 -14.47
C ILE A 16 9.37 -6.73 -13.99
N GLU A 17 9.31 -7.82 -13.21
CA GLU A 17 8.07 -8.38 -12.65
C GLU A 17 7.41 -7.40 -11.68
N GLY A 18 8.19 -6.82 -10.77
CA GLY A 18 7.72 -5.80 -9.84
C GLY A 18 7.22 -4.54 -10.55
N CYS A 19 7.91 -4.08 -11.59
CA CYS A 19 7.48 -2.93 -12.40
C CYS A 19 6.20 -3.24 -13.20
N TYR A 20 6.04 -4.46 -13.70
CA TYR A 20 4.82 -4.90 -14.38
C TYR A 20 3.62 -4.87 -13.42
N MET A 21 3.77 -5.47 -12.24
CA MET A 21 2.76 -5.45 -11.18
C MET A 21 2.43 -4.01 -10.73
N LEU A 22 3.46 -3.21 -10.44
CA LEU A 22 3.32 -1.80 -10.08
C LEU A 22 2.57 -1.00 -11.14
N SER A 23 2.82 -1.26 -12.43
CA SER A 23 2.10 -0.61 -13.53
C SER A 23 0.60 -0.90 -13.46
N HIS A 24 0.21 -2.15 -13.20
CA HIS A 24 -1.19 -2.51 -13.02
C HIS A 24 -1.81 -1.84 -11.79
N SER A 25 -1.07 -1.76 -10.68
CA SER A 25 -1.51 -1.04 -9.48
C SER A 25 -1.81 0.43 -9.82
N ILE A 26 -0.83 1.16 -10.36
CA ILE A 26 -0.96 2.57 -10.74
C ILE A 26 -2.11 2.76 -11.75
N GLY A 27 -2.14 1.95 -12.82
CA GLY A 27 -3.16 2.04 -13.86
C GLY A 27 -4.58 1.87 -13.32
N SER A 28 -4.78 0.97 -12.34
CA SER A 28 -6.08 0.81 -11.69
C SER A 28 -6.52 2.07 -10.93
N PHE A 29 -5.59 2.77 -10.25
CA PHE A 29 -5.90 4.04 -9.60
C PHE A 29 -6.13 5.18 -10.60
N GLN A 30 -5.35 5.21 -11.70
CA GLN A 30 -5.56 6.16 -12.80
C GLN A 30 -6.94 6.06 -13.42
N ARG A 31 -7.43 4.83 -13.60
CA ARG A 31 -8.76 4.56 -14.16
C ARG A 31 -9.89 5.23 -13.38
N PHE A 32 -9.78 5.28 -12.05
CA PHE A 32 -10.83 5.82 -11.17
C PHE A 32 -10.57 7.27 -10.76
N LEU A 33 -9.33 7.66 -10.46
CA LEU A 33 -9.04 9.01 -9.97
C LEU A 33 -8.68 9.98 -11.10
N GLY A 34 -8.22 9.49 -12.26
CA GLY A 34 -7.91 10.30 -13.43
C GLY A 34 -6.96 11.45 -13.12
N SER A 35 -7.23 12.62 -13.71
CA SER A 35 -6.40 13.82 -13.54
C SER A 35 -6.59 14.56 -12.20
N THR A 36 -7.46 14.06 -11.32
CA THR A 36 -7.64 14.64 -9.97
C THR A 36 -6.51 14.28 -9.00
N ALA A 37 -5.71 13.27 -9.37
CA ALA A 37 -4.56 12.80 -8.61
C ALA A 37 -3.24 12.95 -9.40
N GLU A 38 -2.16 13.13 -8.65
CA GLU A 38 -0.79 12.94 -9.10
C GLU A 38 -0.35 11.51 -8.72
N TYR A 39 0.39 10.84 -9.59
CA TYR A 39 0.86 9.46 -9.39
C TYR A 39 2.36 9.48 -9.28
N VAL A 40 2.88 9.15 -8.09
CA VAL A 40 4.31 9.27 -7.76
C VAL A 40 4.84 7.92 -7.30
N VAL A 41 5.97 7.50 -7.87
CA VAL A 41 6.72 6.32 -7.41
C VAL A 41 8.04 6.80 -6.85
N TYR A 42 8.32 6.45 -5.60
CA TYR A 42 9.65 6.62 -5.02
C TYR A 42 10.44 5.33 -5.19
N ALA A 43 11.59 5.40 -5.87
CA ALA A 43 12.40 4.24 -6.23
C ALA A 43 13.87 4.41 -5.81
N ASP A 44 14.54 3.34 -5.39
CA ASP A 44 15.99 3.34 -5.16
C ASP A 44 16.79 3.35 -6.48
N ASP A 45 16.19 2.85 -7.57
CA ASP A 45 16.63 3.02 -8.96
C ASP A 45 15.50 3.62 -9.84
N PRO A 46 15.36 4.97 -9.85
CA PRO A 46 14.33 5.66 -10.63
C PRO A 46 14.43 5.45 -12.13
N GLU A 47 15.64 5.34 -12.67
CA GLU A 47 15.86 5.16 -14.11
C GLU A 47 15.34 3.80 -14.55
N PHE A 48 15.67 2.74 -13.80
CA PHE A 48 15.15 1.40 -14.07
C PHE A 48 13.63 1.37 -13.99
N VAL A 49 13.04 1.92 -12.92
CA VAL A 49 11.58 1.93 -12.75
C VAL A 49 10.91 2.71 -13.89
N ALA A 50 11.38 3.92 -14.20
CA ALA A 50 10.82 4.73 -15.28
C ALA A 50 10.92 4.04 -16.65
N ALA A 51 11.98 3.29 -16.92
CA ALA A 51 12.16 2.56 -18.18
C ALA A 51 11.22 1.34 -18.34
N HIS A 52 10.69 0.80 -17.24
CA HIS A 52 9.89 -0.44 -17.25
C HIS A 52 8.42 -0.24 -16.84
N LEU A 53 8.01 0.97 -16.43
CA LEU A 53 6.60 1.28 -16.21
C LEU A 53 5.84 1.31 -17.53
N LEU A 54 4.64 0.73 -17.53
CA LEU A 54 3.72 0.69 -18.67
C LEU A 54 2.65 1.79 -18.62
N VAL A 55 2.76 2.69 -17.63
CA VAL A 55 1.81 3.77 -17.37
C VAL A 55 2.59 5.05 -17.01
N GLU A 56 1.96 6.19 -17.22
CA GLU A 56 2.56 7.48 -16.88
C GLU A 56 2.55 7.67 -15.35
N ALA A 57 3.72 7.76 -14.72
CA ALA A 57 3.86 8.17 -13.33
C ALA A 57 5.15 8.95 -13.15
N GLU A 58 5.17 9.87 -12.19
CA GLU A 58 6.40 10.55 -11.83
C GLU A 58 7.25 9.63 -10.96
N VAL A 59 8.48 9.33 -11.41
CA VAL A 59 9.41 8.50 -10.66
C VAL A 59 10.48 9.38 -10.01
N ARG A 60 10.62 9.28 -8.69
CA ARG A 60 11.54 10.08 -7.86
C ARG A 60 12.48 9.18 -7.07
N GLN A 61 13.61 9.72 -6.65
CA GLN A 61 14.56 9.00 -5.79
C GLN A 61 13.95 8.75 -4.39
N LEU A 62 14.03 7.51 -3.91
CA LEU A 62 13.44 7.05 -2.65
C LEU A 62 14.13 7.60 -1.40
N ASP A 63 15.44 7.81 -1.44
CA ASP A 63 16.18 8.27 -0.27
C ASP A 63 15.91 9.74 0.10
N GLY A 64 15.60 10.56 -0.90
CA GLY A 64 15.38 11.99 -0.74
C GLY A 64 16.63 12.73 -0.26
N SER A 65 16.49 14.04 -0.07
CA SER A 65 17.50 14.90 0.57
C SER A 65 16.84 15.71 1.70
N PRO A 66 17.26 15.56 2.97
CA PRO A 66 18.26 14.61 3.48
C PRO A 66 17.80 13.14 3.40
N ARG A 67 18.74 12.20 3.55
CA ARG A 67 18.47 10.75 3.50
C ARG A 67 17.42 10.36 4.54
N SER A 68 16.34 9.72 4.10
CA SER A 68 15.24 9.30 4.96
C SER A 68 15.67 8.30 6.03
N ARG A 69 15.22 8.53 7.27
CA ARG A 69 15.42 7.59 8.40
C ARG A 69 14.67 6.27 8.22
N TYR A 70 13.64 6.26 7.38
CA TYR A 70 12.81 5.08 7.08
C TYR A 70 13.48 4.06 6.16
N LEU A 71 14.69 4.34 5.66
CA LEU A 71 15.48 3.39 4.86
C LEU A 71 16.13 2.30 5.72
N ARG A 72 15.32 1.43 6.31
CA ARG A 72 15.76 0.25 7.07
C ARG A 72 15.55 -1.02 6.21
N PRO A 73 16.59 -1.74 5.77
CA PRO A 73 16.42 -2.98 4.99
C PRO A 73 15.78 -4.14 5.76
N GLU A 74 15.84 -4.12 7.10
CA GLU A 74 15.51 -5.25 7.97
C GLU A 74 13.99 -5.42 8.15
N ALA A 75 13.22 -4.35 7.94
CA ALA A 75 11.76 -4.33 8.01
C ALA A 75 11.17 -3.47 6.88
N THR A 76 9.85 -3.53 6.66
CA THR A 76 9.19 -2.81 5.54
C THR A 76 9.05 -1.30 5.72
N TRP A 77 9.84 -0.66 6.60
CA TRP A 77 9.82 0.78 6.84
C TRP A 77 10.05 1.64 5.59
N ARG A 78 10.76 1.11 4.59
CA ARG A 78 11.02 1.79 3.30
C ARG A 78 9.77 2.28 2.60
N LYS A 79 8.59 1.71 2.89
CA LYS A 79 7.27 2.19 2.40
C LYS A 79 6.97 3.65 2.77
N TRP A 80 7.56 4.14 3.85
CA TRP A 80 7.38 5.50 4.35
C TRP A 80 8.50 6.45 3.93
N ALA A 81 9.46 5.99 3.14
CA ALA A 81 10.46 6.86 2.53
C ALA A 81 9.85 7.61 1.32
N PRO A 82 10.31 8.84 1.02
CA PRO A 82 11.33 9.60 1.78
C PRO A 82 10.78 10.19 3.09
N MET A 83 9.47 10.34 3.20
CA MET A 83 8.78 10.84 4.40
C MET A 83 7.33 10.32 4.44
N PRO A 84 6.71 10.22 5.62
CA PRO A 84 5.34 9.69 5.71
C PRO A 84 4.27 10.53 5.03
N ARG A 85 4.55 11.82 4.82
CA ARG A 85 3.64 12.78 4.21
C ARG A 85 4.38 13.76 3.30
N ILE A 86 3.98 13.87 2.04
CA ILE A 86 4.66 14.72 1.03
C ILE A 86 4.17 16.17 1.08
N ASP A 87 2.85 16.37 1.13
CA ASP A 87 2.23 17.71 1.07
C ASP A 87 1.00 17.75 2.00
N ALA A 88 1.15 18.39 3.16
CA ALA A 88 0.07 18.55 4.12
C ALA A 88 -1.17 19.27 3.55
N GLY A 89 -1.04 20.07 2.48
CA GLY A 89 -2.16 20.79 1.87
C GLY A 89 -3.05 19.94 0.96
N ARG A 90 -2.66 18.69 0.67
CA ARG A 90 -3.34 17.79 -0.29
C ARG A 90 -3.79 16.51 0.39
N ALA A 91 -4.73 15.79 -0.22
CA ALA A 91 -5.00 14.42 0.22
C ALA A 91 -3.87 13.52 -0.27
N GLU A 92 -3.52 12.48 0.47
CA GLU A 92 -2.48 11.53 0.07
C GLU A 92 -2.93 10.10 0.33
N LEU A 93 -2.65 9.21 -0.62
CA LEU A 93 -2.81 7.78 -0.51
C LEU A 93 -1.43 7.13 -0.66
N ARG A 94 -1.00 6.40 0.37
CA ARG A 94 0.15 5.49 0.31
C ARG A 94 -0.35 4.11 -0.03
N ILE A 95 0.19 3.53 -1.09
CA ILE A 95 -0.34 2.32 -1.72
C ILE A 95 0.81 1.32 -1.89
N ASP A 96 0.61 0.08 -1.46
CA ASP A 96 1.53 -1.02 -1.76
C ASP A 96 1.44 -1.41 -3.25
N SER A 97 2.55 -1.85 -3.84
CA SER A 97 2.64 -2.13 -5.29
C SER A 97 1.78 -3.29 -5.77
N ASP A 98 1.28 -4.11 -4.85
CA ASP A 98 0.42 -5.28 -5.08
C ASP A 98 -1.06 -5.02 -4.71
N ILE A 99 -1.47 -3.74 -4.70
CA ILE A 99 -2.86 -3.32 -4.53
C ILE A 99 -3.47 -2.87 -5.85
N PHE A 100 -4.65 -3.39 -6.17
CA PHE A 100 -5.38 -3.09 -7.41
C PHE A 100 -6.82 -2.73 -7.12
N LEU A 101 -7.32 -1.67 -7.76
CA LEU A 101 -8.74 -1.37 -7.77
C LEU A 101 -9.45 -2.16 -8.87
N LEU A 102 -10.53 -2.85 -8.50
CA LEU A 102 -11.32 -3.71 -9.36
C LEU A 102 -12.71 -3.14 -9.71
N ALA A 103 -13.16 -2.13 -8.95
CA ALA A 103 -14.43 -1.45 -9.15
C ALA A 103 -14.36 -0.02 -8.58
N GLU A 104 -15.42 0.77 -8.82
CA GLU A 104 -15.53 2.16 -8.38
C GLU A 104 -15.40 2.29 -6.84
N PRO A 105 -14.33 2.95 -6.33
CA PRO A 105 -14.02 2.99 -4.90
C PRO A 105 -14.74 4.14 -4.19
N VAL A 106 -16.06 3.99 -4.02
CA VAL A 106 -16.93 5.05 -3.46
C VAL A 106 -16.50 5.51 -2.05
N GLU A 107 -15.98 4.62 -1.21
CA GLU A 107 -15.45 4.97 0.11
C GLU A 107 -14.20 5.84 0.00
N LEU A 108 -13.28 5.47 -0.89
CA LEU A 108 -12.07 6.25 -1.16
C LEU A 108 -12.42 7.64 -1.70
N ARG A 109 -13.36 7.73 -2.65
CA ARG A 109 -13.83 9.03 -3.17
C ARG A 109 -14.45 9.88 -2.08
N ARG A 110 -15.27 9.27 -1.20
CA ARG A 110 -15.89 10.00 -0.08
C ARG A 110 -14.83 10.57 0.85
N PHE A 111 -13.80 9.79 1.18
CA PHE A 111 -12.64 10.25 1.95
C PHE A 111 -11.94 11.44 1.26
N LEU A 112 -11.65 11.32 -0.04
CA LEU A 112 -10.96 12.36 -0.81
C LEU A 112 -11.80 13.64 -1.01
N ALA A 113 -13.13 13.56 -0.97
CA ALA A 113 -14.04 14.68 -1.20
C ALA A 113 -14.15 15.67 -0.02
N ARG A 114 -13.38 15.50 1.05
CA ARG A 114 -13.29 16.39 2.23
C ARG A 114 -14.64 16.56 2.95
N GLY A 115 -14.96 15.60 3.82
CA GLY A 115 -16.18 15.63 4.65
C GLY A 115 -16.31 14.44 5.60
N GLY A 116 -15.18 13.88 6.06
CA GLY A 116 -15.14 12.67 6.87
C GLY A 116 -13.88 12.61 7.74
N PRO A 117 -13.54 11.42 8.27
CA PRO A 117 -12.39 11.22 9.16
C PRO A 117 -11.05 11.63 8.52
N SER A 118 -10.10 12.04 9.36
CA SER A 118 -8.77 12.51 8.94
C SER A 118 -7.93 11.47 8.21
N TYR A 119 -8.16 10.19 8.50
CA TYR A 119 -7.38 9.08 7.97
C TYR A 119 -8.25 7.98 7.38
N LEU A 120 -7.65 7.19 6.50
CA LEU A 120 -8.26 6.00 5.89
C LEU A 120 -7.27 4.86 5.92
N VAL A 121 -7.73 3.64 6.16
CA VAL A 121 -6.84 2.48 6.16
C VAL A 121 -7.56 1.21 5.71
N SER A 122 -6.86 0.35 4.98
CA SER A 122 -7.33 -1.01 4.72
C SER A 122 -7.38 -1.84 6.01
N SER A 123 -8.33 -2.77 6.10
CA SER A 123 -8.34 -3.79 7.14
C SER A 123 -7.98 -5.16 6.56
N GLU A 124 -7.66 -6.10 7.44
CA GLU A 124 -7.50 -7.50 7.11
C GLU A 124 -8.54 -8.38 7.82
N GLU A 125 -8.75 -9.59 7.32
CA GLU A 125 -9.67 -10.57 7.94
C GLU A 125 -9.00 -11.33 9.10
N PHE A 126 -7.70 -11.16 9.28
CA PHE A 126 -6.91 -11.90 10.26
C PHE A 126 -6.87 -11.15 11.60
N VAL A 127 -7.37 -11.78 12.66
CA VAL A 127 -7.29 -11.27 14.05
C VAL A 127 -6.05 -11.80 14.81
N ALA A 128 -5.06 -12.30 14.08
CA ALA A 128 -3.83 -12.82 14.66
C ALA A 128 -2.83 -11.68 14.92
N LEU A 129 -1.92 -11.86 15.89
CA LEU A 129 -0.94 -10.82 16.24
C LEU A 129 0.34 -10.85 15.40
N TRP A 130 0.65 -11.98 14.75
CA TRP A 130 1.87 -12.14 13.97
C TRP A 130 2.03 -11.12 12.80
N PRO A 131 0.97 -10.61 12.14
CA PRO A 131 1.10 -9.57 11.11
C PRO A 131 1.57 -8.22 11.65
N TYR A 132 1.59 -8.03 12.97
CA TYR A 132 1.97 -6.78 13.64
C TYR A 132 3.36 -6.85 14.30
N GLY A 133 4.12 -7.92 14.03
CA GLY A 133 5.51 -8.04 14.47
C GLY A 133 5.67 -7.87 15.98
N ASN A 134 6.62 -7.03 16.39
CA ASN A 134 6.92 -6.70 17.78
C ASN A 134 5.94 -5.70 18.40
N PHE A 135 5.17 -4.98 17.58
CA PHE A 135 4.10 -4.10 18.06
C PHE A 135 2.83 -4.85 18.45
N GLY A 136 2.69 -6.14 18.13
CA GLY A 136 1.51 -6.93 18.49
C GLY A 136 1.18 -6.89 19.98
N GLY A 137 2.19 -6.77 20.86
CA GLY A 137 2.00 -6.62 22.31
C GLY A 137 1.52 -5.23 22.77
N LYS A 138 1.63 -4.20 21.91
CA LYS A 138 1.13 -2.84 22.16
C LYS A 138 -0.34 -2.67 21.75
N LEU A 139 -0.89 -3.60 20.97
CA LEU A 139 -2.28 -3.55 20.53
C LEU A 139 -3.23 -3.90 21.68
N PRO A 140 -4.42 -3.28 21.74
CA PRO A 140 -5.42 -3.63 22.73
C PRO A 140 -5.94 -5.06 22.50
N SER A 141 -6.48 -5.69 23.56
CA SER A 141 -7.03 -7.06 23.48
C SER A 141 -8.14 -7.23 22.42
N ARG A 142 -8.86 -6.15 22.10
CA ARG A 142 -9.83 -6.05 21.01
C ARG A 142 -9.37 -4.96 20.05
N PHE A 143 -8.45 -5.30 19.17
CA PHE A 143 -7.90 -4.40 18.17
C PHE A 143 -8.66 -4.52 16.83
N LEU A 144 -8.69 -3.45 16.05
CA LEU A 144 -9.13 -3.47 14.65
C LEU A 144 -8.05 -4.12 13.79
N PRO A 145 -8.35 -5.13 12.96
CA PRO A 145 -7.32 -5.78 12.15
C PRO A 145 -6.88 -4.86 11.01
N ILE A 146 -5.81 -4.09 11.22
CA ILE A 146 -5.34 -3.07 10.28
C ILE A 146 -4.36 -3.68 9.28
N ASN A 147 -4.58 -3.43 8.00
CA ASN A 147 -3.59 -3.68 6.97
C ASN A 147 -2.97 -2.36 6.53
N ALA A 148 -1.65 -2.26 6.65
CA ALA A 148 -0.90 -1.09 6.20
C ALA A 148 -0.56 -1.20 4.71
N GLY A 149 -1.48 -1.66 3.86
CA GLY A 149 -1.28 -1.71 2.40
C GLY A 149 -1.78 -0.46 1.71
N LEU A 150 -2.97 0.01 2.11
CA LEU A 150 -3.55 1.29 1.67
C LEU A 150 -3.77 2.18 2.89
N VAL A 151 -3.08 3.31 2.94
CA VAL A 151 -3.22 4.33 3.99
C VAL A 151 -3.51 5.69 3.36
N GLY A 152 -4.58 6.34 3.80
CA GLY A 152 -4.99 7.67 3.37
C GLY A 152 -4.82 8.72 4.45
N GLN A 153 -4.42 9.93 4.05
CA GLN A 153 -4.28 11.11 4.90
C GLN A 153 -4.99 12.31 4.26
N ALA A 154 -5.99 12.87 4.94
CA ALA A 154 -6.76 14.02 4.46
C ALA A 154 -5.89 15.30 4.42
N PRO A 155 -6.28 16.34 3.67
CA PRO A 155 -5.63 17.64 3.73
C PRO A 155 -5.64 18.21 5.15
N GLY A 156 -4.54 18.84 5.56
CA GLY A 156 -4.33 19.38 6.91
C GLY A 156 -3.92 18.34 7.96
N CYS A 157 -3.90 17.06 7.61
CA CYS A 157 -3.54 15.96 8.50
C CYS A 157 -2.16 15.40 8.15
N ASP A 158 -1.45 14.90 9.16
CA ASP A 158 -0.07 14.41 9.02
C ASP A 158 0.22 13.32 10.06
N LEU A 159 0.42 12.09 9.60
CA LEU A 159 0.80 10.95 10.44
C LEU A 159 2.25 10.99 10.90
N THR A 160 3.10 11.85 10.30
CA THR A 160 4.55 11.86 10.53
C THR A 160 4.91 11.90 12.01
N PRO A 161 4.35 12.79 12.87
CA PRO A 161 4.71 12.82 14.29
C PRO A 161 4.36 11.53 15.05
N LEU A 162 3.24 10.89 14.68
CA LEU A 162 2.78 9.65 15.31
C LEU A 162 3.62 8.46 14.86
N LEU A 163 3.95 8.38 13.57
CA LEU A 163 4.83 7.33 13.04
C LEU A 163 6.27 7.49 13.50
N ASP A 164 6.78 8.72 13.62
CA ASP A 164 8.11 8.98 14.17
C ASP A 164 8.20 8.50 15.62
N ALA A 165 7.18 8.72 16.44
CA ALA A 165 7.16 8.24 17.83
C ALA A 165 7.19 6.70 17.93
N GLU A 166 6.45 6.00 17.05
CA GLU A 166 6.48 4.54 17.02
C GLU A 166 7.78 3.99 16.42
N PHE A 167 8.38 4.70 15.47
CA PHE A 167 9.68 4.38 14.90
C PHE A 167 10.80 4.56 15.95
N ASP A 168 10.78 5.65 16.71
CA ASP A 168 11.72 5.90 17.82
C ASP A 168 11.62 4.79 18.86
N TRP A 169 10.40 4.43 19.29
CA TRP A 169 10.19 3.31 20.21
C TRP A 169 10.77 2.00 19.66
N TRP A 170 10.59 1.72 18.36
CA TRP A 170 11.11 0.52 17.72
C TRP A 170 12.64 0.48 17.73
N GLU A 171 13.30 1.59 17.38
CA GLU A 171 14.77 1.68 17.39
C GLU A 171 15.35 1.53 18.81
N GLU A 172 14.65 2.02 19.83
CA GLU A 172 15.08 1.92 21.23
C GLU A 172 14.80 0.55 21.87
N SER A 173 13.75 -0.13 21.44
CA SER A 173 13.21 -1.30 22.14
C SER A 173 13.52 -2.64 21.49
N ILE A 174 13.83 -2.67 20.18
CA ILE A 174 14.00 -3.91 19.42
C ILE A 174 15.45 -4.11 19.05
N ALA A 175 16.06 -5.21 19.52
CA ALA A 175 17.42 -5.54 19.14
C ALA A 175 17.51 -5.90 17.63
N PRO A 176 18.65 -5.67 16.96
CA PRO A 176 18.78 -5.94 15.52
C PRO A 176 18.43 -7.38 15.09
N ASP A 177 18.65 -8.37 15.95
CA ASP A 177 18.34 -9.78 15.71
C ASP A 177 16.89 -10.16 16.06
N GLU A 178 16.12 -9.25 16.66
CA GLU A 178 14.71 -9.41 17.00
C GLU A 178 13.76 -8.70 16.02
N VAL A 179 14.31 -7.94 15.07
CA VAL A 179 13.55 -7.24 14.04
C VAL A 179 12.69 -8.22 13.24
N LYS A 180 11.39 -7.91 13.12
CA LYS A 180 10.47 -8.68 12.29
C LYS A 180 10.10 -7.91 11.04
N TYR A 181 9.92 -8.66 9.95
CA TYR A 181 9.61 -8.10 8.62
C TYR A 181 8.39 -7.15 8.63
N HIS A 182 7.36 -7.48 9.41
CA HIS A 182 6.11 -6.72 9.50
C HIS A 182 6.04 -5.70 10.66
N ASP A 183 7.17 -5.32 11.26
CA ASP A 183 7.17 -4.34 12.36
C ASP A 183 6.55 -2.99 11.94
N GLU A 184 6.75 -2.56 10.69
CA GLU A 184 6.14 -1.33 10.16
C GLU A 184 4.60 -1.38 10.13
N GLN A 185 3.98 -2.50 9.70
CA GLN A 185 2.52 -2.65 9.74
C GLN A 185 2.02 -2.61 11.19
N GLY A 186 2.79 -3.17 12.12
CA GLY A 186 2.54 -3.09 13.55
C GLY A 186 2.49 -1.66 14.10
N ALA A 187 3.48 -0.83 13.74
CA ALA A 187 3.52 0.58 14.11
C ALA A 187 2.31 1.35 13.57
N VAL A 188 1.98 1.15 12.30
CA VAL A 188 0.80 1.75 11.66
C VAL A 188 -0.48 1.32 12.37
N ALA A 189 -0.59 0.04 12.72
CA ALA A 189 -1.75 -0.47 13.44
C ALA A 189 -1.92 0.22 14.81
N VAL A 190 -0.83 0.38 15.59
CA VAL A 190 -0.87 1.09 16.88
C VAL A 190 -1.38 2.53 16.72
N VAL A 191 -0.83 3.27 15.76
CA VAL A 191 -1.25 4.65 15.46
C VAL A 191 -2.73 4.69 15.05
N MET A 192 -3.14 3.80 14.15
CA MET A 192 -4.51 3.74 13.65
C MET A 192 -5.52 3.32 14.71
N GLN A 193 -5.14 2.46 15.69
CA GLN A 193 -6.06 2.16 16.80
C GLN A 193 -6.36 3.39 17.64
N ALA A 194 -5.34 4.17 17.98
CA ALA A 194 -5.51 5.37 18.78
C ALA A 194 -6.44 6.37 18.08
N LEU A 195 -6.18 6.63 16.80
CA LEU A 195 -6.99 7.53 15.98
C LEU A 195 -8.41 6.99 15.74
N ALA A 196 -8.57 5.68 15.55
CA ALA A 196 -9.88 5.07 15.35
C ALA A 196 -10.75 5.16 16.63
N ALA A 197 -10.15 5.07 17.81
CA ALA A 197 -10.85 5.28 19.08
C ALA A 197 -11.40 6.71 19.23
N GLU A 198 -10.81 7.68 18.52
CA GLU A 198 -11.25 9.07 18.46
C GLU A 198 -12.24 9.35 17.31
N GLY A 199 -12.52 8.35 16.46
CA GLY A 199 -13.39 8.51 15.29
C GLY A 199 -12.69 9.14 14.07
N GLU A 200 -11.36 9.22 14.07
CA GLU A 200 -10.55 9.88 13.05
C GLU A 200 -10.13 8.95 11.90
N VAL A 201 -10.55 7.69 11.89
CA VAL A 201 -10.16 6.70 10.88
C VAL A 201 -11.37 6.10 10.17
N THR A 202 -11.38 6.18 8.85
CA THR A 202 -12.21 5.35 7.98
C THR A 202 -11.52 4.01 7.75
N VAL A 203 -12.05 2.94 8.35
CA VAL A 203 -11.57 1.58 8.10
C VAL A 203 -12.33 0.98 6.92
N LEU A 204 -11.61 0.56 5.89
CA LEU A 204 -12.20 -0.07 4.71
C LEU A 204 -12.64 -1.49 5.02
N ASP A 205 -13.87 -1.83 4.62
CA ASP A 205 -14.49 -3.13 4.86
C ASP A 205 -13.76 -4.24 4.09
N PRO A 206 -13.25 -5.29 4.78
CA PRO A 206 -12.48 -6.34 4.12
C PRO A 206 -13.35 -7.23 3.21
N ALA A 207 -14.68 -7.14 3.29
CA ALA A 207 -15.58 -7.77 2.33
C ALA A 207 -15.50 -7.12 0.93
N ARG A 208 -15.03 -5.87 0.84
CA ARG A 208 -14.89 -5.13 -0.43
C ARG A 208 -13.45 -4.76 -0.76
N TYR A 209 -12.62 -4.56 0.26
CA TYR A 209 -11.22 -4.18 0.14
C TYR A 209 -10.34 -5.27 0.74
N ARG A 210 -10.08 -6.32 -0.05
CA ARG A 210 -9.69 -7.62 0.50
C ARG A 210 -8.24 -7.98 0.22
N ILE A 211 -7.59 -8.52 1.24
CA ILE A 211 -6.33 -9.26 1.09
C ILE A 211 -6.64 -10.65 0.53
N VAL A 212 -6.03 -10.97 -0.60
CA VAL A 212 -6.17 -12.27 -1.26
C VAL A 212 -4.82 -12.98 -1.24
N CYS A 213 -4.73 -14.02 -0.42
CA CYS A 213 -3.54 -14.81 -0.18
C CYS A 213 -3.88 -16.29 0.08
N PRO A 214 -2.88 -17.19 0.05
CA PRO A 214 -3.10 -18.61 0.32
C PRO A 214 -3.69 -18.94 1.70
N LEU A 215 -3.63 -18.00 2.66
CA LEU A 215 -4.12 -18.18 4.02
C LEU A 215 -5.62 -17.90 4.18
N ASN A 216 -6.30 -17.29 3.19
CA ASN A 216 -7.75 -17.05 3.30
C ASN A 216 -8.51 -18.38 3.43
N ARG A 217 -9.50 -18.40 4.33
CA ARG A 217 -10.36 -19.57 4.56
C ARG A 217 -11.84 -19.14 4.54
N PRO A 218 -12.65 -19.55 3.55
CA PRO A 218 -12.25 -20.36 2.39
C PRO A 218 -11.31 -19.62 1.43
N PRO A 219 -10.56 -20.34 0.57
CA PRO A 219 -9.77 -19.70 -0.48
C PRO A 219 -10.66 -18.83 -1.38
N VAL A 220 -10.21 -17.61 -1.67
CA VAL A 220 -10.90 -16.71 -2.60
C VAL A 220 -10.83 -17.29 -4.00
N ARG A 221 -11.99 -17.45 -4.66
CA ARG A 221 -12.07 -18.08 -5.99
C ARG A 221 -12.43 -17.13 -7.12
N ASP A 222 -13.15 -16.07 -6.78
CA ASP A 222 -13.54 -14.99 -7.65
C ASP A 222 -13.32 -13.67 -6.93
N VAL A 223 -13.19 -12.60 -7.71
CA VAL A 223 -13.02 -11.24 -7.22
C VAL A 223 -14.25 -10.39 -7.54
N THR A 224 -15.37 -11.04 -7.86
CA THR A 224 -16.60 -10.34 -8.23
C THR A 224 -17.15 -9.61 -7.01
N GLY A 225 -17.41 -8.31 -7.16
CA GLY A 225 -17.89 -7.46 -6.08
C GLY A 225 -16.80 -6.90 -5.16
N LEU A 226 -15.54 -7.31 -5.34
CA LEU A 226 -14.42 -6.61 -4.72
C LEU A 226 -14.22 -5.25 -5.38
N VAL A 227 -13.92 -4.25 -4.56
CA VAL A 227 -13.46 -2.93 -4.99
C VAL A 227 -11.95 -2.90 -5.07
N MET A 228 -11.27 -3.56 -4.14
CA MET A 228 -9.82 -3.60 -4.08
C MET A 228 -9.36 -5.02 -3.76
N LEU A 229 -8.31 -5.44 -4.44
CA LEU A 229 -7.57 -6.66 -4.18
C LEU A 229 -6.14 -6.31 -3.78
N HIS A 230 -5.67 -6.87 -2.66
CA HIS A 230 -4.29 -6.80 -2.22
C HIS A 230 -3.66 -8.20 -2.35
N ALA A 231 -2.74 -8.38 -3.30
CA ALA A 231 -2.13 -9.65 -3.69
C ALA A 231 -0.79 -9.89 -2.99
N THR A 232 -0.81 -10.30 -1.73
CA THR A 232 0.41 -10.30 -0.88
C THR A 232 1.56 -11.20 -1.37
N TYR A 233 2.79 -10.77 -1.04
CA TYR A 233 4.09 -11.49 -1.09
C TYR A 233 4.02 -12.94 -0.53
N PRO A 234 4.90 -13.91 -0.92
CA PRO A 234 6.12 -13.81 -1.75
C PRO A 234 5.95 -13.78 -3.26
N GLU A 235 5.20 -14.71 -3.80
CA GLU A 235 5.08 -14.89 -5.26
C GLU A 235 3.87 -14.16 -5.85
N HIS A 236 3.18 -13.36 -5.03
CA HIS A 236 1.96 -12.64 -5.38
C HIS A 236 0.95 -13.50 -6.16
N PRO A 237 0.60 -14.72 -5.68
CA PRO A 237 -0.17 -15.69 -6.46
C PRO A 237 -1.55 -15.16 -6.89
N ALA A 238 -2.13 -14.25 -6.10
CA ALA A 238 -3.41 -13.62 -6.44
C ALA A 238 -3.30 -12.65 -7.62
N PHE A 239 -2.17 -11.93 -7.78
CA PHE A 239 -1.95 -11.05 -8.92
C PHE A 239 -2.00 -11.85 -10.22
N TRP A 240 -1.21 -12.92 -10.30
CA TRP A 240 -1.16 -13.78 -11.48
C TRP A 240 -2.49 -14.47 -11.78
N ARG A 241 -3.17 -14.92 -10.74
CA ARG A 241 -4.46 -15.61 -10.86
C ARG A 241 -5.55 -14.69 -11.42
N PHE A 242 -5.61 -13.45 -10.94
CA PHE A 242 -6.66 -12.48 -11.30
C PHE A 242 -6.13 -11.38 -12.24
N LEU A 243 -5.02 -11.65 -12.92
CA LEU A 243 -4.44 -10.73 -13.89
C LEU A 243 -5.43 -10.30 -14.98
N PRO A 244 -6.30 -11.17 -15.54
CA PRO A 244 -7.29 -10.73 -16.51
C PRO A 244 -8.23 -9.63 -15.99
N GLU A 245 -8.73 -9.78 -14.76
CA GLU A 245 -9.62 -8.80 -14.11
C GLU A 245 -8.86 -7.50 -13.78
N ILE A 246 -7.63 -7.63 -13.29
CA ILE A 246 -6.75 -6.49 -12.98
C ILE A 246 -6.40 -5.71 -14.26
N ALA A 247 -6.02 -6.41 -15.33
CA ALA A 247 -5.69 -5.83 -16.64
C ALA A 247 -6.88 -5.10 -17.27
N GLN A 248 -8.09 -5.64 -17.12
CA GLN A 248 -9.31 -4.97 -17.56
C GLN A 248 -9.48 -3.60 -16.88
N MET A 249 -9.12 -3.50 -15.61
CA MET A 249 -9.28 -2.26 -14.83
C MET A 249 -8.13 -1.29 -15.02
N SER A 250 -6.89 -1.78 -15.09
CA SER A 250 -5.72 -0.94 -15.30
C SER A 250 -5.58 -0.43 -16.74
N GLY A 251 -6.22 -1.10 -17.71
CA GLY A 251 -6.10 -0.79 -19.14
C GLY A 251 -4.80 -1.25 -19.78
N ILE A 252 -3.96 -2.00 -19.05
CA ILE A 252 -2.70 -2.54 -19.56
C ILE A 252 -2.99 -3.88 -20.21
N THR A 253 -2.72 -3.98 -21.52
CA THR A 253 -2.96 -5.19 -22.32
C THR A 253 -1.68 -5.91 -22.74
N ALA A 254 -0.50 -5.41 -22.35
CA ALA A 254 0.78 -6.01 -22.69
C ALA A 254 0.86 -7.44 -22.13
N ASP A 255 1.20 -8.41 -22.98
CA ASP A 255 1.42 -9.79 -22.53
C ASP A 255 2.67 -9.82 -21.64
N PRO A 256 2.66 -10.50 -20.49
CA PRO A 256 3.87 -10.70 -19.68
C PRO A 256 5.09 -11.15 -20.50
N ALA A 257 4.91 -11.99 -21.53
CA ALA A 257 6.00 -12.43 -22.40
C ALA A 257 6.60 -11.29 -23.24
N GLU A 258 5.79 -10.32 -23.66
CA GLU A 258 6.23 -9.16 -24.46
C GLU A 258 7.12 -8.21 -23.65
N VAL A 259 6.93 -8.16 -22.33
CA VAL A 259 7.76 -7.37 -21.42
C VAL A 259 8.93 -8.17 -20.83
N GLY A 260 9.20 -9.37 -21.36
CA GLY A 260 10.34 -10.20 -20.95
C GLY A 260 10.09 -11.07 -19.72
N LEU A 261 8.84 -11.25 -19.28
CA LEU A 261 8.50 -12.15 -18.18
C LEU A 261 8.22 -13.57 -18.67
N THR A 262 8.90 -14.53 -18.05
CA THR A 262 8.58 -15.94 -18.22
C THR A 262 7.56 -16.34 -17.15
N VAL A 263 6.27 -16.26 -17.47
CA VAL A 263 5.22 -16.71 -16.54
C VAL A 263 5.31 -18.23 -16.41
N ARG A 264 5.90 -18.72 -15.31
CA ARG A 264 5.80 -20.14 -14.94
C ARG A 264 4.37 -20.39 -14.50
N ARG A 265 3.53 -20.87 -15.42
CA ARG A 265 2.19 -21.35 -15.07
C ARG A 265 2.35 -22.54 -14.11
N HIS A 266 2.22 -22.30 -12.82
CA HIS A 266 1.96 -23.37 -11.88
C HIS A 266 0.55 -23.88 -12.16
N VAL A 267 0.48 -24.96 -12.93
CA VAL A 267 -0.74 -25.75 -13.08
C VAL A 267 -1.00 -26.39 -11.72
N SER A 268 -1.90 -25.79 -10.93
CA SER A 268 -2.50 -26.43 -9.76
C SER A 268 -3.67 -27.30 -10.18
#